data_AF-Q0J1J8-F1
#
_entry.id   AF-Q0J1J8-F1
#
_cell.length_a   1.000
_cell.length_b   1.000
_cell.length_c   1.000
_cell.angle_alpha   90.00
_cell.angle_beta   90.00
_cell.angle_gamma   90.00
#
_symmetry.space_group_name_H-M   'P 1'
#
loop_
_entity.id
_entity.type
_entity.pdbx_description
1 polymer ?
#
loop_
_entity_poly.entity_id
_entity_poly.type
_entity_poly.pdbx_seq_one_letter_code
_entity_poly.pdbx_strand_id
1 'polypeptide(L)'
;ANIEVSNSISKVLWMATLSPTSLPNWNRMRISVNTITQNRAKSLRRLLASLRNTYYVDDEVVPISFNMDSRVDAATLNAVNSSDAEPVLM
;
A
#
# COMPACT_ATOMS: atom_id res chain seq x y z
N ALA A 1 24.46 -23.79 -19.61
CA ALA A 1 23.29 -23.10 -20.19
C ALA A 1 21.93 -23.73 -19.80
N ASN A 2 21.80 -25.06 -19.69
CA ASN A 2 20.48 -25.70 -19.45
C ASN A 2 19.95 -25.68 -17.99
N ILE A 3 20.79 -25.43 -16.99
CA ILE A 3 20.39 -25.48 -15.57
C ILE A 3 19.66 -24.19 -15.14
N GLU A 4 19.95 -23.05 -15.76
CA GLU A 4 19.34 -21.76 -15.38
C GLU A 4 17.93 -21.59 -15.96
N VAL A 5 17.66 -22.17 -17.13
CA VAL A 5 16.34 -22.11 -17.78
C VAL A 5 15.31 -22.92 -16.99
N SER A 6 15.63 -24.14 -16.57
CA SER A 6 14.72 -24.98 -15.78
C SER A 6 14.35 -24.33 -14.44
N ASN A 7 15.33 -23.68 -13.79
CA ASN A 7 15.11 -22.97 -12.52
C ASN A 7 14.30 -21.67 -12.69
N SER A 8 14.28 -21.08 -13.89
CA SER A 8 13.51 -19.87 -14.17
C SER A 8 12.04 -20.18 -14.50
N ILE A 9 11.76 -21.33 -15.14
CA ILE A 9 10.39 -21.75 -15.49
C ILE A 9 9.51 -21.89 -14.24
N SER A 10 10.03 -22.49 -13.17
CA SER A 10 9.25 -22.68 -11.93
C SER A 10 8.78 -21.35 -11.32
N LYS A 11 9.54 -20.26 -11.52
CA LYS A 11 9.22 -18.91 -11.03
C LYS A 11 8.11 -18.22 -11.80
N VAL A 12 7.71 -18.73 -12.97
CA VAL A 12 6.71 -18.11 -13.86
C VAL A 12 5.47 -18.98 -14.09
N LEU A 13 5.39 -20.18 -13.50
CA LEU A 13 4.21 -21.06 -13.65
C LEU A 13 2.90 -20.40 -13.19
N TRP A 14 2.98 -19.48 -12.22
CA TRP A 14 1.84 -18.70 -11.76
C TRP A 14 1.30 -17.74 -12.84
N MET A 15 2.09 -17.36 -13.85
CA MET A 15 1.60 -16.47 -14.92
C MET A 15 0.44 -17.09 -15.69
N ALA A 16 0.37 -18.42 -15.79
CA ALA A 16 -0.73 -19.13 -16.43
C ALA A 16 -2.05 -19.06 -15.65
N THR A 17 -2.02 -18.65 -14.37
CA THR A 17 -3.22 -18.47 -13.54
C THR A 17 -3.77 -17.04 -13.60
N LEU A 18 -3.07 -16.12 -14.28
CA LEU A 18 -3.53 -14.74 -14.43
C LEU A 18 -4.74 -14.65 -15.35
N SER A 19 -5.67 -13.77 -14.99
CA SER A 19 -6.73 -13.38 -15.91
C SER A 19 -6.13 -12.69 -17.15
N PRO A 20 -6.70 -12.85 -18.36
CA PRO A 20 -6.21 -12.15 -19.55
C PRO A 20 -6.14 -10.63 -19.36
N THR A 21 -7.04 -10.05 -18.57
CA THR A 21 -7.07 -8.62 -18.22
C THR A 21 -5.91 -8.17 -17.32
N SER A 22 -5.29 -9.09 -16.58
CA SER A 22 -4.12 -8.81 -15.73
C SER A 22 -2.80 -8.83 -16.51
N LEU A 23 -2.73 -9.55 -17.64
CA LEU A 23 -1.49 -9.74 -18.40
C LEU A 23 -0.83 -8.45 -18.93
N PRO A 24 -1.53 -7.36 -19.28
CA PRO A 24 -0.85 -6.11 -19.67
C PRO A 24 -0.24 -5.35 -18.48
N ASN A 25 -0.70 -5.61 -17.26
CA ASN A 25 -0.36 -4.85 -16.06
C ASN A 25 0.33 -5.70 -14.99
N TRP A 26 0.70 -6.96 -15.29
CA TRP A 26 1.24 -7.90 -14.31
C TRP A 26 2.53 -7.41 -13.63
N ASN A 27 3.30 -6.59 -14.34
CA ASN A 27 4.56 -6.01 -13.89
C ASN A 27 4.41 -4.60 -13.30
N ARG A 28 3.18 -4.05 -13.28
CA ARG A 28 2.89 -2.74 -12.68
C ARG A 28 2.46 -2.95 -11.24
N MET A 29 3.35 -2.61 -10.31
CA MET A 29 3.06 -2.72 -8.89
C MET A 29 2.00 -1.68 -8.49
N ARG A 30 0.95 -2.11 -7.81
CA ARG A 30 -0.05 -1.22 -7.21
C ARG A 30 -0.10 -1.46 -5.71
N ILE A 31 0.27 -0.44 -4.94
CA ILE A 31 0.25 -0.48 -3.47
C ILE A 31 -0.91 0.38 -2.99
N SER A 32 -1.60 -0.09 -1.94
CA SER A 32 -2.49 0.74 -1.14
C SER A 32 -2.21 0.48 0.33
N VAL A 33 -2.32 1.52 1.16
CA VAL A 33 -2.07 1.43 2.60
C VAL A 33 -3.39 1.67 3.32
N ASN A 34 -3.89 0.64 4.00
CA ASN A 34 -5.04 0.75 4.87
C ASN A 34 -4.59 0.70 6.33
N THR A 35 -4.78 1.80 7.06
CA THR A 35 -4.34 1.94 8.45
C THR A 35 -5.53 1.84 9.40
N ILE A 36 -5.54 0.84 10.27
CA ILE A 36 -6.49 0.72 11.37
C ILE A 36 -5.87 1.34 12.63
N THR A 37 -6.50 2.36 13.20
CA THR A 37 -5.98 3.09 14.38
C THR A 37 -7.11 3.59 15.29
N GLN A 38 -6.79 3.99 16.52
CA GLN A 38 -7.78 4.52 17.48
C GLN A 38 -7.22 5.66 18.32
N ASN A 39 -6.43 5.36 19.37
CA ASN A 39 -5.91 6.33 20.34
C ASN A 39 -4.37 6.40 20.33
N ARG A 40 -3.78 6.36 19.14
CA ARG A 40 -2.32 6.17 18.94
C ARG A 40 -1.68 7.26 18.10
N ALA A 41 -2.04 8.52 18.32
CA ALA A 41 -1.54 9.69 17.59
C ALA A 41 -0.01 9.68 17.38
N LYS A 42 0.79 9.35 18.40
CA LYS A 42 2.27 9.31 18.28
C LYS A 42 2.73 8.25 17.27
N SER A 43 2.17 7.05 17.33
CA SER A 43 2.51 5.96 16.40
C SER A 43 2.05 6.29 14.98
N LEU A 44 0.85 6.87 14.85
CA LEU A 44 0.30 7.30 13.58
C LEU A 44 1.20 8.35 12.92
N ARG A 45 1.63 9.38 13.64
CA ARG A 45 2.57 10.38 13.12
C ARG A 45 3.89 9.77 12.66
N ARG A 46 4.41 8.78 13.40
CA ARG A 46 5.63 8.06 13.00
C ARG A 46 5.41 7.26 11.71
N LEU A 47 4.27 6.60 11.55
CA LEU A 47 3.91 5.90 10.31
C LEU A 47 3.80 6.87 9.14
N LEU A 48 3.06 7.97 9.30
CA LEU A 48 2.89 8.99 8.26
C LEU A 48 4.24 9.61 7.84
N ALA A 49 5.13 9.88 8.79
CA ALA A 49 6.49 10.33 8.50
C ALA A 49 7.30 9.29 7.73
N SER A 50 7.15 8.00 8.04
CA SER A 50 7.80 6.91 7.29
C SER A 50 7.28 6.85 5.85
N LEU A 51 5.96 6.90 5.65
CA LEU A 51 5.33 6.84 4.32
C LEU A 51 5.71 8.05 3.46
N ARG A 52 5.83 9.24 4.06
CA ARG A 52 6.30 10.45 3.36
C ARG A 52 7.75 10.35 2.87
N ASN A 53 8.59 9.64 3.60
CA ASN A 53 10.02 9.50 3.29
C ASN A 53 10.35 8.21 2.53
N THR A 54 9.35 7.43 2.13
CA THR A 54 9.53 6.18 1.39
C THR A 54 9.68 6.46 -0.10
N TYR A 55 10.57 5.74 -0.77
CA TYR A 55 10.68 5.74 -2.23
C TYR A 55 9.66 4.77 -2.81
N TYR A 56 8.69 5.28 -3.56
CA TYR A 56 7.76 4.46 -4.33
C TYR A 56 8.34 4.24 -5.73
N VAL A 57 8.22 3.01 -6.23
CA VAL A 57 8.62 2.67 -7.59
C VAL A 57 7.48 3.07 -8.51
N ASP A 58 7.80 3.83 -9.56
CA ASP A 58 6.87 4.44 -10.51
C ASP A 58 6.00 5.56 -9.92
N ASP A 59 5.57 6.50 -10.77
CA ASP A 59 4.91 7.77 -10.39
C ASP A 59 3.44 7.61 -9.93
N GLU A 60 3.04 6.44 -9.45
CA GLU A 60 1.70 6.25 -8.90
C GLU A 60 1.64 6.70 -7.44
N VAL A 61 0.78 7.69 -7.17
CA VAL A 61 0.43 8.09 -5.80
C VAL A 61 -0.15 6.88 -5.07
N VAL A 62 0.46 6.48 -3.96
CA VAL A 62 -0.03 5.37 -3.12
C VAL A 62 -1.23 5.82 -2.30
N PRO A 63 -2.43 5.26 -2.53
CA PRO A 63 -3.61 5.63 -1.76
C PRO A 63 -3.44 5.20 -0.30
N ILE A 64 -3.72 6.12 0.63
CA ILE A 64 -3.72 5.87 2.07
C ILE A 64 -5.15 6.03 2.59
N SER A 65 -5.64 5.04 3.33
CA SER A 65 -6.95 5.06 3.98
C SER A 65 -6.81 4.81 5.48
N PHE A 66 -7.77 5.33 6.25
CA PHE A 66 -7.80 5.19 7.70
C PHE A 66 -9.13 4.61 8.15
N ASN A 67 -9.07 3.55 8.94
CA ASN A 67 -10.22 2.94 9.60
C ASN A 67 -10.14 3.21 11.11
N MET A 68 -11.13 3.91 11.65
CA MET A 68 -11.21 4.33 13.05
C MET A 68 -12.64 4.21 13.56
N ASP A 69 -12.83 3.88 14.84
CA ASP A 69 -14.15 3.92 15.47
C ASP A 69 -14.57 5.36 15.82
N SER A 70 -15.88 5.59 15.93
CA SER A 70 -16.50 6.86 16.34
C SER A 70 -15.91 7.48 17.62
N ARG A 71 -15.33 6.68 18.52
CA ARG A 71 -14.68 7.13 19.77
C ARG A 71 -13.19 7.47 19.61
N VAL A 72 -12.75 7.85 18.41
CA VAL A 72 -11.36 8.26 18.14
C VAL A 72 -10.98 9.46 19.00
N ASP A 73 -9.78 9.46 19.57
CA ASP A 73 -9.33 10.60 20.36
C ASP A 73 -8.97 11.79 19.45
N ALA A 74 -9.18 13.01 19.96
CA ALA A 74 -8.96 14.22 19.18
C ALA A 74 -7.53 14.32 18.62
N ALA A 75 -6.52 13.81 19.33
CA ALA A 75 -5.14 13.87 18.85
C ALA A 75 -4.88 12.94 17.66
N THR A 76 -5.51 11.76 17.60
CA THR A 76 -5.42 10.86 16.44
C THR A 76 -6.24 11.38 15.28
N LEU A 77 -7.47 11.85 15.53
CA LEU A 77 -8.31 12.44 14.50
C LEU A 77 -7.63 13.65 13.84
N ASN A 78 -7.04 14.54 14.64
CA ASN A 78 -6.27 15.67 14.13
C ASN A 78 -5.06 15.23 13.31
N ALA A 79 -4.37 14.14 13.68
CA ALA A 79 -3.24 13.62 12.92
C ALA A 79 -3.66 13.05 11.55
N VAL A 80 -4.85 12.46 11.45
CA VAL A 80 -5.44 12.04 10.17
C VAL A 80 -5.84 13.26 9.34
N ASN A 81 -6.58 14.21 9.92
CA ASN A 81 -7.05 15.41 9.23
C ASN A 81 -5.91 16.34 8.78
N SER A 82 -4.76 16.28 9.46
CA SER A 82 -3.56 17.04 9.08
C SER A 82 -2.66 16.29 8.11
N SER A 83 -3.00 15.07 7.72
CA SER A 83 -2.20 14.33 6.74
C SER A 83 -2.57 14.79 5.33
N ASP A 84 -1.56 15.00 4.48
CA ASP A 84 -1.77 15.26 3.04
C ASP A 84 -2.28 14.00 2.29
N ALA A 85 -2.82 13.02 3.01
CA ALA A 85 -3.38 11.81 2.43
C ALA A 85 -4.77 12.14 1.88
N GLU A 86 -4.95 11.95 0.57
CA GLU A 86 -6.27 12.04 -0.07
C GLU A 86 -7.27 11.12 0.67
N PRO A 87 -8.40 11.66 1.18
CA PRO A 87 -9.35 10.85 1.93
C PRO A 87 -10.10 9.91 1.00
N VAL A 88 -9.82 8.60 1.10
CA VAL A 88 -10.73 7.57 0.60
C VAL A 88 -11.77 7.29 1.69
N LEU A 89 -12.97 7.86 1.54
CA LEU A 89 -14.15 7.51 2.32
C LEU A 89 -14.74 6.20 1.78
N MET A 90 -14.84 5.20 2.65
CA MET A 90 -15.82 4.11 2.51
C MET A 90 -16.94 4.32 3.50
#